data_AF-E9I6H6-F1
#
_entry.id   AF-E9I6H6-F1
#
_cell.length_a   1.000
_cell.length_b   1.000
_cell.length_c   1.000
_cell.angle_alpha   90.00
_cell.angle_beta   90.00
_cell.angle_gamma   90.00
#
_symmetry.space_group_name_H-M   'P 1'
#
loop_
_entity.id
_entity.type
_entity.pdbx_description
1 polymer ?
#
loop_
_entity_poly.entity_id
_entity_poly.type
_entity_poly.pdbx_seq_one_letter_code
_entity_poly.pdbx_strand_id
1 'polypeptide(L)'
;MTPEERPVTKTTLEGWLGWKNLPFKISAEEEARVKELLKIAQSYFHQSNNVRKFDEPGARERIEEILKEDPGCFYAQHLLGTWHLRNGDAEEGRRLIEESLAKAPGVLKQRFRFGNNKPLQNTEFQQMTIECNRVRNGSLNPDLKLMYPVLVTDELGQVRVPVYKTVYRFSSYSWPEGYRLEETESLGWFKSTAHTGVLPDILVWVPYSRPQDFTRAAAETKLLKDASGTRSQKITSDKNTYVLESVARANRDSTFAIENGRNVPLANAAQILPDLKNSEWMDHAVIDLKVPAADQFAIERTVVLDSRTKLPLPGFQSGAGVRVFDNERFHVYSLWKTLPESIDLVLQVYNYDKGFRVIVPAKEGAMVQHNGTTLTIPHLIAGQHQGWSSVSGYVGEPHDVNTTCEFE
;
A
#
# COMPACT_ATOMS: atom_id res chain seq x y z
N MET A 1 6.79 18.10 -13.69
CA MET A 1 8.11 17.86 -13.06
C MET A 1 9.15 18.55 -13.91
N THR A 2 10.01 19.37 -13.30
CA THR A 2 11.09 20.07 -13.99
C THR A 2 12.22 19.09 -14.35
N PRO A 3 13.14 19.42 -15.27
CA PRO A 3 14.29 18.57 -15.57
C PRO A 3 15.16 18.22 -14.34
N GLU A 4 15.15 19.10 -13.33
CA GLU A 4 15.91 18.97 -12.07
C GLU A 4 15.26 18.02 -11.06
N GLU A 5 13.97 17.70 -11.24
CA GLU A 5 13.21 16.80 -10.37
C GLU A 5 12.63 15.62 -11.14
N ARG A 6 13.00 14.39 -10.76
CA ARG A 6 12.41 13.18 -11.37
C ARG A 6 12.09 12.12 -10.32
N PRO A 7 11.11 11.23 -10.60
CA PRO A 7 10.84 10.10 -9.74
C PRO A 7 12.08 9.22 -9.62
N VAL A 8 12.30 8.68 -8.42
CA VAL A 8 13.32 7.63 -8.24
C VAL A 8 12.92 6.37 -9.01
N THR A 9 13.90 5.59 -9.44
CA THR A 9 13.69 4.31 -10.11
C THR A 9 14.26 3.18 -9.25
N LYS A 10 13.46 2.16 -8.96
CA LYS A 10 13.94 0.91 -8.33
C LYS A 10 15.05 0.32 -9.22
N THR A 11 16.10 -0.21 -8.61
CA THR A 11 17.23 -0.80 -9.34
C THR A 11 17.65 -2.10 -8.68
N THR A 12 18.02 -3.08 -9.49
CA THR A 12 18.80 -4.22 -9.02
C THR A 12 20.27 -3.82 -9.16
N LEU A 13 21.02 -3.87 -8.07
CA LEU A 13 22.47 -3.63 -8.11
C LEU A 13 23.24 -4.87 -8.58
N GLU A 14 22.58 -6.03 -8.54
CA GLU A 14 23.01 -7.26 -9.20
C GLU A 14 22.77 -7.15 -10.71
N GLY A 15 23.86 -7.25 -11.47
CA GLY A 15 23.85 -7.53 -12.89
C GLY A 15 24.21 -8.99 -13.16
N TRP A 16 24.22 -9.37 -14.44
CA TRP A 16 24.50 -10.73 -14.91
C TRP A 16 25.87 -11.31 -14.49
N LEU A 17 26.81 -10.46 -14.06
CA LEU A 17 28.16 -10.84 -13.63
C LEU A 17 28.47 -10.40 -12.19
N GLY A 18 27.44 -10.16 -11.36
CA GLY A 18 27.58 -9.67 -9.98
C GLY A 18 27.29 -8.18 -9.82
N TRP A 19 27.80 -7.58 -8.73
CA TRP A 19 27.49 -6.19 -8.35
C TRP A 19 28.07 -5.17 -9.35
N LYS A 20 27.23 -4.26 -9.83
CA LYS A 20 27.68 -3.14 -10.69
C LYS A 20 28.40 -2.08 -9.86
N ASN A 21 29.67 -1.83 -10.16
CA ASN A 21 30.41 -0.71 -9.55
C ASN A 21 29.68 0.62 -9.80
N LEU A 22 29.47 1.38 -8.73
CA LEU A 22 28.80 2.68 -8.79
C LEU A 22 29.85 3.79 -8.96
N PRO A 23 29.59 4.82 -9.79
CA PRO A 23 30.48 5.97 -9.97
C PRO A 23 30.37 6.94 -8.78
N PHE A 24 30.52 6.42 -7.56
CA PHE A 24 30.45 7.18 -6.32
C PHE A 24 31.77 6.99 -5.55
N LYS A 25 32.48 8.09 -5.33
CA LYS A 25 33.74 8.14 -4.58
C LYS A 25 33.62 9.22 -3.51
N ILE A 26 34.18 8.91 -2.35
CA ILE A 26 34.28 9.78 -1.17
C ILE A 26 35.68 9.57 -0.59
N SER A 27 36.32 10.64 -0.10
CA SER A 27 37.65 10.55 0.51
C SER A 27 37.58 9.83 1.86
N ALA A 28 38.73 9.38 2.37
CA ALA A 28 38.78 8.72 3.68
C ALA A 28 38.44 9.71 4.81
N GLU A 29 38.88 10.96 4.65
CA GLU A 29 38.66 12.07 5.57
C GLU A 29 37.17 12.44 5.63
N GLU A 30 36.51 12.53 4.46
CA GLU A 30 35.08 12.83 4.40
C GLU A 30 34.25 11.66 4.93
N GLU A 31 34.62 10.41 4.63
CA GLU A 31 33.96 9.23 5.19
C GLU A 31 34.09 9.17 6.73
N ALA A 32 35.25 9.52 7.29
CA ALA A 32 35.45 9.58 8.74
C ALA A 32 34.57 10.65 9.39
N ARG A 33 34.48 11.84 8.78
CA ARG A 33 33.62 12.94 9.26
C ARG A 33 32.14 12.57 9.20
N VAL A 34 31.68 11.93 8.12
CA VAL A 34 30.29 11.43 8.04
C VAL A 34 29.99 10.40 9.13
N LYS A 35 30.92 9.48 9.43
CA LYS A 35 30.75 8.51 10.52
C LYS A 35 30.68 9.16 11.89
N GLU A 36 31.44 10.23 12.11
CA GLU A 36 31.36 11.02 13.33
C GLU A 36 30.02 11.75 13.45
N LEU A 37 29.60 12.46 12.39
CA LEU A 37 28.31 13.14 12.33
C LEU A 37 27.13 12.17 12.52
N LEU A 38 27.23 10.94 11.98
CA LEU A 38 26.24 9.89 12.20
C LEU A 38 26.13 9.52 13.69
N LYS A 39 27.24 9.43 14.43
CA LYS A 39 27.21 9.18 15.89
C LYS A 39 26.55 10.34 16.64
N ILE A 40 26.82 11.57 16.23
CA ILE A 40 26.16 12.76 16.79
C ILE A 40 24.65 12.69 16.52
N ALA A 41 24.23 12.42 15.29
CA ALA A 41 22.82 12.27 14.94
C ALA A 41 22.12 11.15 15.73
N GLN A 42 22.77 9.99 15.91
CA GLN A 42 22.25 8.87 16.70
C GLN A 42 22.05 9.22 18.18
N SER A 43 22.83 10.17 18.70
CA SER A 43 22.70 10.64 20.08
C SER A 43 21.35 11.31 20.39
N TYR A 44 20.56 11.63 19.36
CA TYR A 44 19.16 12.08 19.51
C TYR A 44 18.30 11.10 20.31
N PHE A 45 18.57 9.79 20.20
CA PHE A 45 17.84 8.75 20.94
C PHE A 45 18.45 8.44 22.32
N HIS A 46 19.49 9.15 22.72
CA HIS A 46 20.10 9.04 24.04
C HIS A 46 19.71 10.26 24.88
N GLN A 47 19.19 10.02 26.08
CA GLN A 47 18.77 11.08 26.99
C GLN A 47 19.53 11.01 28.32
N SER A 48 19.81 12.18 28.90
CA SER A 48 20.28 12.37 30.26
C SER A 48 19.49 13.52 30.89
N ASN A 49 18.95 13.33 32.09
CA ASN A 49 18.14 14.35 32.78
C ASN A 49 17.02 14.97 31.90
N ASN A 50 16.32 14.14 31.11
CA ASN A 50 15.28 14.53 30.13
C ASN A 50 15.76 15.43 28.97
N VAL A 51 17.06 15.65 28.83
CA VAL A 51 17.67 16.33 27.68
C VAL A 51 18.24 15.28 26.74
N ARG A 52 17.99 15.41 25.44
CA ARG A 52 18.62 14.55 24.43
C ARG A 52 20.07 14.98 24.25
N LYS A 53 21.00 14.04 24.17
CA LYS A 53 22.43 14.33 23.97
C LYS A 53 22.70 15.14 22.70
N PHE A 54 21.90 14.93 21.66
CA PHE A 54 21.97 15.74 20.44
C PHE A 54 21.68 17.22 20.70
N ASP A 55 20.81 17.54 21.64
CA ASP A 55 20.39 18.93 21.93
C ASP A 55 21.41 19.66 22.82
N GLU A 56 22.42 18.96 23.35
CA GLU A 56 23.45 19.55 24.22
C GLU A 56 24.43 20.46 23.43
N PRO A 57 25.00 21.50 24.06
CA PRO A 57 25.97 22.40 23.42
C PRO A 57 27.19 21.66 22.81
N GLY A 58 27.65 20.58 23.43
CA GLY A 58 28.79 19.81 22.93
C GLY A 58 28.54 19.17 21.55
N ALA A 59 27.30 18.81 21.22
CA ALA A 59 26.95 18.33 19.89
C ALA A 59 27.07 19.47 18.86
N ARG A 60 26.55 20.65 19.18
CA ARG A 60 26.68 21.86 18.35
C ARG A 60 28.13 22.23 18.11
N GLU A 61 28.91 22.38 19.18
CA GLU A 61 30.33 22.77 19.11
C GLU A 61 31.10 21.83 18.19
N ARG A 62 30.85 20.52 18.31
CA ARG A 62 31.52 19.53 17.46
C ARG A 62 31.11 19.62 15.99
N ILE A 63 29.83 19.89 15.71
CA ILE A 63 29.36 20.10 14.33
C ILE A 63 29.97 21.39 13.75
N GLU A 64 30.07 22.46 14.53
CA GLU A 64 30.68 23.73 14.11
C GLU A 64 32.19 23.58 13.82
N GLU A 65 32.92 22.78 14.61
CA GLU A 65 34.33 22.45 14.33
C GLU A 65 34.49 21.75 12.97
N ILE A 66 33.66 20.76 12.69
CA ILE A 66 33.66 20.05 11.40
C ILE A 66 33.38 21.02 10.24
N LEU A 67 32.48 21.99 10.43
CA LEU A 67 32.18 23.01 9.42
C LEU A 67 33.28 24.06 9.25
N LYS A 68 34.09 24.32 10.28
CA LYS A 68 35.30 25.15 10.14
C LYS A 68 36.36 24.45 9.30
N GLU A 69 36.53 23.15 9.49
CA GLU A 69 37.45 22.33 8.71
C GLU A 69 36.97 22.11 7.27
N ASP A 70 35.66 21.94 7.07
CA ASP A 70 35.04 21.80 5.76
C ASP A 70 33.70 22.53 5.67
N PRO A 71 33.72 23.80 5.22
CA PRO A 71 32.51 24.58 5.00
C PRO A 71 31.57 24.01 3.93
N GLY A 72 32.03 23.06 3.12
CA GLY A 72 31.26 22.36 2.10
C GLY A 72 30.51 21.13 2.61
N CYS A 73 30.70 20.73 3.88
CA CYS A 73 30.08 19.53 4.44
C CYS A 73 28.56 19.70 4.63
N PHE A 74 27.79 19.38 3.58
CA PHE A 74 26.33 19.52 3.59
C PHE A 74 25.69 18.78 4.76
N TYR A 75 26.19 17.60 5.13
CA TYR A 75 25.58 16.80 6.19
C TYR A 75 25.75 17.46 7.56
N ALA A 76 26.92 18.05 7.83
CA ALA A 76 27.15 18.84 9.04
C ALA A 76 26.24 20.08 9.07
N GLN A 77 26.08 20.78 7.95
CA GLN A 77 25.15 21.92 7.87
C GLN A 77 23.71 21.52 8.17
N HIS A 78 23.25 20.37 7.65
CA HIS A 78 21.91 19.87 7.92
C HIS A 78 21.71 19.60 9.42
N LEU A 79 22.65 18.88 10.05
CA LEU A 79 22.56 18.54 11.47
C LEU A 79 22.64 19.79 12.36
N LEU A 80 23.48 20.77 12.01
CA LEU A 80 23.52 22.05 12.73
C LEU A 80 22.18 22.78 12.58
N GLY A 81 21.61 22.82 11.38
CA GLY A 81 20.30 23.41 11.16
C GLY A 81 19.19 22.75 11.99
N THR A 82 19.18 21.42 12.06
CA THR A 82 18.29 20.66 12.96
C THR A 82 18.53 21.02 14.43
N TRP A 83 19.78 21.16 14.87
CA TRP A 83 20.10 21.57 16.24
C TRP A 83 19.51 22.94 16.58
N HIS A 84 19.69 23.94 15.71
CA HIS A 84 19.15 25.29 15.89
C HIS A 84 17.61 25.29 15.95
N LEU A 85 16.95 24.57 15.06
CA LEU A 85 15.48 24.42 15.08
C LEU A 85 14.98 23.88 16.42
N ARG A 86 15.67 22.89 16.99
CA ARG A 86 15.29 22.27 18.26
C ARG A 86 15.58 23.15 19.48
N ASN A 87 16.53 24.07 19.36
CA ASN A 87 16.93 24.99 20.42
C ASN A 87 16.29 26.39 20.28
N GLY A 88 15.24 26.51 19.46
CA GLY A 88 14.41 27.73 19.37
C GLY A 88 14.90 28.77 18.36
N ASP A 89 15.97 28.49 17.61
CA ASP A 89 16.53 29.39 16.60
C ASP A 89 16.08 28.96 15.20
N ALA A 90 14.83 29.29 14.89
CA ALA A 90 14.19 28.81 13.66
C ALA A 90 14.73 29.47 12.38
N GLU A 91 15.20 30.71 12.45
CA GLU A 91 15.75 31.41 11.28
C GLU A 91 17.07 30.80 10.86
N GLU A 92 18.01 30.66 11.79
CA GLU A 92 19.32 30.08 11.51
C GLU A 92 19.20 28.61 11.13
N GLY A 93 18.32 27.87 11.82
CA GLY A 93 18.03 26.48 11.52
C GLY A 93 17.56 26.27 10.07
N ARG A 94 16.64 27.10 9.59
CA ARG A 94 16.16 27.05 8.19
C ARG A 94 17.25 27.46 7.20
N ARG A 95 18.01 28.51 7.49
CA ARG A 95 19.11 28.98 6.63
C ARG A 95 20.11 27.85 6.38
N LEU A 96 20.57 27.19 7.44
CA LEU A 96 21.54 26.11 7.36
C LEU A 96 21.01 24.86 6.62
N ILE A 97 19.72 24.54 6.78
CA ILE A 97 19.09 23.45 6.04
C ILE A 97 19.03 23.76 4.53
N GLU A 98 18.62 24.97 4.14
CA GLU A 98 18.58 25.34 2.71
C GLU A 98 19.98 25.40 2.09
N GLU A 99 20.99 25.88 2.82
CA GLU A 99 22.38 25.81 2.37
C GLU A 99 22.88 24.38 2.18
N SER A 100 22.52 23.51 3.13
CA SER A 100 22.84 22.09 3.04
C SER A 100 22.23 21.45 1.79
N LEU A 101 20.95 21.72 1.51
CA LEU A 101 20.27 21.23 0.31
C LEU A 101 20.93 21.75 -0.98
N ALA A 102 21.36 23.02 -1.00
CA ALA A 102 22.02 23.63 -2.16
C ALA A 102 23.43 23.08 -2.43
N LYS A 103 24.18 22.71 -1.38
CA LYS A 103 25.55 22.16 -1.52
C LYS A 103 25.57 20.65 -1.76
N ALA A 104 24.47 19.94 -1.47
CA ALA A 104 24.42 18.50 -1.57
C ALA A 104 24.59 18.02 -3.03
N PRO A 105 25.26 16.88 -3.29
CA PRO A 105 25.32 16.29 -4.63
C PRO A 105 23.95 15.87 -5.19
N GLY A 106 23.00 15.57 -4.30
CA GLY A 106 21.60 15.32 -4.64
C GLY A 106 20.69 15.52 -3.44
N VAL A 107 19.38 15.56 -3.69
CA VAL A 107 18.35 15.72 -2.67
C VAL A 107 17.29 14.64 -2.86
N LEU A 108 16.88 13.97 -1.78
CA LEU A 108 15.68 13.13 -1.80
C LEU A 108 14.51 13.91 -1.23
N LYS A 109 13.39 13.86 -1.95
CA LYS A 109 12.15 14.54 -1.61
C LYS A 109 11.05 13.53 -1.38
N GLN A 110 10.48 13.53 -0.17
CA GLN A 110 9.36 12.66 0.21
C GLN A 110 8.16 13.53 0.56
N ARG A 111 7.00 13.25 -0.03
CA ARG A 111 5.75 13.95 0.27
C ARG A 111 4.83 13.06 1.12
N PHE A 112 4.21 13.69 2.11
CA PHE A 112 3.21 13.10 3.01
C PHE A 112 1.89 13.83 2.85
N ARG A 113 0.81 13.07 2.78
CA ARG A 113 -0.53 13.62 2.60
C ARG A 113 -1.58 12.75 3.27
N PHE A 114 -2.69 13.35 3.62
CA PHE A 114 -3.87 12.63 4.06
C PHE A 114 -4.55 11.90 2.90
N GLY A 115 -5.43 10.95 3.20
CA GLY A 115 -6.22 10.23 2.18
C GLY A 115 -7.11 11.13 1.30
N ASN A 116 -7.41 12.36 1.74
CA ASN A 116 -8.12 13.39 0.96
C ASN A 116 -7.17 14.29 0.14
N ASN A 117 -5.91 13.87 -0.01
CA ASN A 117 -4.88 14.55 -0.78
C ASN A 117 -4.36 15.89 -0.19
N LYS A 118 -4.83 16.30 1.00
CA LYS A 118 -4.25 17.47 1.69
C LYS A 118 -2.84 17.14 2.20
N PRO A 119 -1.87 18.08 2.09
CA PRO A 119 -0.53 17.86 2.63
C PRO A 119 -0.57 17.71 4.15
N LEU A 120 0.26 16.80 4.68
CA LEU A 120 0.53 16.75 6.11
C LEU A 120 1.56 17.82 6.43
N GLN A 121 1.14 18.98 6.93
CA GLN A 121 2.03 20.13 7.15
C GLN A 121 2.56 20.18 8.59
N ASN A 122 3.72 20.82 8.78
CA ASN A 122 4.31 21.15 10.09
C ASN A 122 4.32 19.99 11.11
N THR A 123 4.53 18.76 10.62
CA THR A 123 4.50 17.55 11.42
C THR A 123 5.92 16.98 11.51
N GLU A 124 6.34 16.67 12.74
CA GLU A 124 7.67 16.11 13.05
C GLU A 124 7.72 14.58 12.82
N PHE A 125 8.85 14.11 12.30
CA PHE A 125 9.26 12.72 12.19
C PHE A 125 10.58 12.54 12.92
N GLN A 126 10.68 11.51 13.75
CA GLN A 126 11.84 11.31 14.61
C GLN A 126 13.14 11.06 13.83
N GLN A 127 13.09 10.30 12.73
CA GLN A 127 14.25 9.96 11.91
C GLN A 127 13.90 9.46 10.50
N MET A 128 14.84 9.69 9.59
CA MET A 128 15.00 8.96 8.34
C MET A 128 16.48 8.59 8.20
N THR A 129 16.79 7.33 7.90
CA THR A 129 18.17 6.92 7.61
C THR A 129 18.30 6.38 6.20
N ILE A 130 19.19 7.01 5.44
CA ILE A 130 19.51 6.68 4.06
C ILE A 130 20.88 6.00 4.01
N GLU A 131 20.92 4.79 3.47
CA GLU A 131 22.17 4.14 3.09
C GLU A 131 22.62 4.65 1.73
N CYS A 132 23.81 5.25 1.68
CA CYS A 132 24.45 5.69 0.46
C CYS A 132 25.41 4.58 -0.01
N ASN A 133 24.91 3.69 -0.86
CA ASN A 133 25.62 2.46 -1.16
C ASN A 133 26.74 2.66 -2.19
N ARG A 134 27.76 1.81 -2.10
CA ARG A 134 28.85 1.66 -3.08
C ARG A 134 29.24 0.19 -3.18
N VAL A 135 29.94 -0.16 -4.25
CA VAL A 135 30.57 -1.48 -4.34
C VAL A 135 32.03 -1.35 -3.89
N ARG A 136 32.44 -2.21 -2.95
CA ARG A 136 33.83 -2.34 -2.49
C ARG A 136 34.17 -3.82 -2.50
N ASN A 137 35.33 -4.18 -3.06
CA ASN A 137 35.83 -5.56 -3.09
C ASN A 137 34.81 -6.58 -3.62
N GLY A 138 34.02 -6.19 -4.63
CA GLY A 138 33.02 -7.06 -5.25
C GLY A 138 31.74 -7.28 -4.43
N SER A 139 31.53 -6.55 -3.34
CA SER A 139 30.31 -6.61 -2.53
C SER A 139 29.73 -5.21 -2.28
N LEU A 140 28.44 -5.18 -1.93
CA LEU A 140 27.77 -3.96 -1.51
C LEU A 140 28.29 -3.54 -0.13
N ASN A 141 28.72 -2.28 0.00
CA ASN A 141 29.16 -1.70 1.25
C ASN A 141 28.09 -0.72 1.78
N PRO A 142 27.34 -1.08 2.83
CA PRO A 142 26.30 -0.26 3.43
C PRO A 142 26.82 0.66 4.56
N ASP A 143 28.14 0.85 4.66
CA ASP A 143 28.76 1.51 5.82
C ASP A 143 28.53 3.02 5.85
N LEU A 144 28.22 3.62 4.70
CA LEU A 144 27.93 5.05 4.60
C LEU A 144 26.43 5.28 4.79
N LYS A 145 26.05 5.76 5.98
CA LYS A 145 24.68 6.08 6.34
C LYS A 145 24.56 7.54 6.73
N LEU A 146 23.46 8.15 6.28
CA LEU A 146 23.07 9.49 6.69
C LEU A 146 21.77 9.35 7.48
N MET A 147 21.81 9.69 8.76
CA MET A 147 20.63 9.74 9.62
C MET A 147 20.22 11.20 9.80
N TYR A 148 18.97 11.51 9.49
CA TYR A 148 18.37 12.83 9.69
C TYR A 148 17.39 12.73 10.87
N PRO A 149 17.80 13.16 12.08
CA PRO A 149 16.88 13.26 13.19
C PRO A 149 15.92 14.44 12.97
N VAL A 150 14.69 14.34 13.46
CA VAL A 150 13.74 15.47 13.54
C VAL A 150 13.55 16.16 12.18
N LEU A 151 12.87 15.44 11.30
CA LEU A 151 12.38 16.04 10.05
C LEU A 151 11.03 16.70 10.31
N VAL A 152 10.76 17.83 9.67
CA VAL A 152 9.45 18.49 9.74
C VAL A 152 8.95 18.67 8.32
N THR A 153 7.72 18.25 8.05
CA THR A 153 7.07 18.54 6.76
C THR A 153 6.84 20.03 6.57
N ASP A 154 7.15 20.54 5.39
CA ASP A 154 6.80 21.91 4.99
C ASP A 154 5.29 22.09 4.67
N GLU A 155 4.93 23.27 4.17
CA GLU A 155 3.55 23.62 3.77
C GLU A 155 3.00 22.74 2.64
N LEU A 156 3.85 22.07 1.87
CA LEU A 156 3.46 21.13 0.82
C LEU A 156 3.47 19.68 1.32
N GLY A 157 3.70 19.47 2.61
CA GLY A 157 3.80 18.17 3.24
C GLY A 157 5.07 17.43 2.87
N GLN A 158 6.15 18.14 2.57
CA GLN A 158 7.38 17.55 2.05
C GLN A 158 8.50 17.59 3.08
N VAL A 159 9.30 16.54 3.08
CA VAL A 159 10.63 16.53 3.70
C VAL A 159 11.67 16.39 2.59
N ARG A 160 12.76 17.16 2.73
CA ARG A 160 13.89 17.18 1.79
C ARG A 160 15.14 16.82 2.56
N VAL A 161 15.86 15.78 2.11
CA VAL A 161 17.11 15.35 2.74
C VAL A 161 18.28 15.38 1.75
N PRO A 162 19.40 16.03 2.11
CA PRO A 162 20.57 16.17 1.25
C PRO A 162 21.41 14.89 1.27
N VAL A 163 21.72 14.30 0.12
CA VAL A 163 22.39 13.00 0.00
C VAL A 163 23.55 13.04 -0.99
N TYR A 164 24.44 12.04 -0.89
CA TYR A 164 25.41 11.77 -1.95
C TYR A 164 24.71 11.24 -3.21
N LYS A 165 25.21 11.57 -4.40
CA LYS A 165 24.63 11.04 -5.65
C LYS A 165 25.07 9.59 -5.90
N THR A 166 24.29 8.64 -5.40
CA THR A 166 24.56 7.20 -5.54
C THR A 166 23.27 6.37 -5.60
N VAL A 167 23.36 5.08 -5.32
CA VAL A 167 22.21 4.20 -5.09
C VAL A 167 21.87 4.15 -3.61
N TYR A 168 20.59 4.30 -3.33
CA TYR A 168 20.05 4.48 -1.99
C TYR A 168 19.31 3.24 -1.51
N ARG A 169 19.18 3.11 -0.20
CA ARG A 169 18.20 2.26 0.46
C ARG A 169 17.79 2.91 1.77
N PHE A 170 16.52 2.81 2.15
CA PHE A 170 16.10 3.17 3.50
C PHE A 170 16.57 2.08 4.48
N SER A 171 17.36 2.42 5.49
CA SER A 171 17.70 1.47 6.57
C SER A 171 16.77 1.59 7.76
N SER A 172 16.27 2.80 8.03
CA SER A 172 15.26 3.03 9.06
C SER A 172 14.42 4.25 8.69
N TYR A 173 13.19 4.24 9.16
CA TYR A 173 12.23 5.30 8.93
C TYR A 173 11.28 5.36 10.13
N SER A 174 11.09 6.55 10.70
CA SER A 174 10.10 6.76 11.75
C SER A 174 8.82 7.36 11.20
N TRP A 175 7.73 7.12 11.91
CA TRP A 175 6.43 7.67 11.58
C TRP A 175 6.12 8.87 12.48
N PRO A 176 5.33 9.85 11.99
CA PRO A 176 4.97 10.99 12.81
C PRO A 176 4.05 10.52 13.94
N GLU A 177 4.31 11.00 15.15
CA GLU A 177 3.54 10.61 16.33
C GLU A 177 2.08 11.02 16.17
N GLY A 178 1.16 10.13 16.56
CA GLY A 178 -0.27 10.36 16.34
C GLY A 178 -0.72 10.18 14.89
N TYR A 179 0.05 9.48 14.06
CA TYR A 179 -0.37 9.04 12.72
C TYR A 179 -0.03 7.57 12.47
N ARG A 180 -0.85 6.90 11.65
CA ARG A 180 -0.57 5.64 10.96
C ARG A 180 -0.28 5.94 9.50
N LEU A 181 0.55 5.11 8.88
CA LEU A 181 0.81 5.21 7.46
C LEU A 181 0.14 4.06 6.70
N GLU A 182 -0.18 4.32 5.44
CA GLU A 182 -0.41 3.24 4.49
C GLU A 182 0.88 2.44 4.30
N GLU A 183 0.77 1.10 4.23
CA GLU A 183 1.92 0.26 3.90
C GLU A 183 2.47 0.68 2.54
N THR A 184 3.69 1.20 2.55
CA THR A 184 4.41 1.52 1.32
C THR A 184 5.24 0.30 0.93
N GLU A 185 5.17 -0.09 -0.34
CA GLU A 185 6.08 -1.10 -0.85
C GLU A 185 7.52 -0.63 -0.62
N SER A 186 8.35 -1.52 -0.07
CA SER A 186 9.78 -1.28 -0.02
C SER A 186 10.29 -0.99 -1.43
N LEU A 187 10.99 0.13 -1.58
CA LEU A 187 11.68 0.48 -2.82
C LEU A 187 12.87 -0.45 -3.09
N GLY A 188 13.32 -1.22 -2.08
CA GLY A 188 14.61 -1.90 -2.14
C GLY A 188 15.73 -0.89 -2.38
N TRP A 189 16.59 -1.19 -3.36
CA TRP A 189 17.55 -0.22 -3.85
C TRP A 189 16.93 0.69 -4.91
N PHE A 190 17.20 1.99 -4.81
CA PHE A 190 16.68 2.96 -5.76
C PHE A 190 17.71 4.03 -6.10
N LYS A 191 17.53 4.68 -7.24
CA LYS A 191 18.40 5.77 -7.70
C LYS A 191 17.59 6.91 -8.30
N SER A 192 18.17 8.10 -8.31
CA SER A 192 17.65 9.24 -9.08
C SER A 192 18.63 9.59 -10.20
N THR A 193 18.11 9.92 -11.39
CA THR A 193 18.90 10.50 -12.47
C THR A 193 18.94 12.03 -12.42
N ALA A 194 18.02 12.65 -11.67
CA ALA A 194 17.95 14.09 -11.44
C ALA A 194 18.76 14.48 -10.19
N HIS A 195 18.99 15.79 -10.01
CA HIS A 195 19.54 16.31 -8.76
C HIS A 195 18.59 16.05 -7.59
N THR A 196 17.29 16.34 -7.79
CA THR A 196 16.25 16.03 -6.82
C THR A 196 15.51 14.74 -7.21
N GLY A 197 15.69 13.69 -6.42
CA GLY A 197 14.95 12.44 -6.52
C GLY A 197 13.62 12.51 -5.78
N VAL A 198 12.52 12.35 -6.50
CA VAL A 198 11.16 12.33 -5.94
C VAL A 198 10.78 10.91 -5.53
N LEU A 199 10.58 10.69 -4.24
CA LEU A 199 10.12 9.43 -3.68
C LEU A 199 8.60 9.26 -3.86
N PRO A 200 8.07 8.03 -3.87
CA PRO A 200 6.63 7.79 -3.90
C PRO A 200 5.98 8.41 -2.67
N ASP A 201 4.81 9.01 -2.88
CA ASP A 201 4.04 9.61 -1.80
C ASP A 201 3.64 8.65 -0.69
N ILE A 202 3.61 9.18 0.53
CA ILE A 202 3.17 8.46 1.73
C ILE A 202 1.81 9.00 2.16
N LEU A 203 0.81 8.12 2.27
CA LEU A 203 -0.48 8.46 2.86
C LEU A 203 -0.45 8.27 4.39
N VAL A 204 -0.99 9.26 5.10
CA VAL A 204 -1.06 9.28 6.57
C VAL A 204 -2.50 9.35 7.07
N TRP A 205 -2.73 8.79 8.25
CA TRP A 205 -4.04 8.71 8.91
C TRP A 205 -3.87 9.00 10.40
N VAL A 206 -4.72 9.83 11.02
CA VAL A 206 -4.70 9.96 12.49
C VAL A 206 -5.33 8.68 13.09
N PRO A 207 -4.72 8.04 14.12
CA PRO A 207 -5.30 6.91 14.82
C PRO A 207 -6.71 7.26 15.29
N TYR A 208 -7.68 6.43 14.95
CA TYR A 208 -9.10 6.62 15.31
C TYR A 208 -9.78 7.85 14.70
N SER A 209 -9.10 8.67 13.89
CA SER A 209 -9.80 9.69 13.11
C SER A 209 -10.58 9.01 12.01
N ARG A 210 -11.85 9.38 11.90
CA ARG A 210 -12.78 9.04 10.83
C ARG A 210 -12.59 10.07 9.69
N PRO A 211 -12.25 9.68 8.44
CA PRO A 211 -13.01 10.21 7.33
C PRO A 211 -14.49 9.86 7.39
N GLN A 212 -15.24 10.83 7.92
CA GLN A 212 -16.58 11.10 7.42
C GLN A 212 -16.43 11.57 5.96
N ASP A 213 -17.26 11.02 5.09
CA ASP A 213 -17.38 11.30 3.65
C ASP A 213 -16.35 10.71 2.68
N PHE A 214 -16.90 9.99 1.71
CA PHE A 214 -16.22 9.47 0.52
C PHE A 214 -15.50 10.59 -0.23
N THR A 215 -14.15 10.57 -0.27
CA THR A 215 -13.35 11.61 -0.97
C THR A 215 -12.36 11.08 -2.01
N ARG A 216 -12.24 9.77 -2.24
CA ARG A 216 -11.56 9.26 -3.45
C ARG A 216 -12.57 9.13 -4.58
N ALA A 217 -12.36 9.85 -5.69
CA ALA A 217 -13.09 9.59 -6.91
C ALA A 217 -12.76 8.17 -7.38
N ALA A 218 -13.77 7.38 -7.77
CA ALA A 218 -13.60 6.02 -8.30
C ALA A 218 -12.50 5.94 -9.39
N ALA A 219 -12.33 7.03 -10.16
CA ALA A 219 -11.30 7.24 -11.18
C ALA A 219 -9.83 7.13 -10.71
N GLU A 220 -9.54 7.24 -9.41
CA GLU A 220 -8.16 7.28 -8.88
C GLU A 220 -7.60 5.91 -8.49
N THR A 221 -8.41 4.85 -8.54
CA THR A 221 -7.94 3.49 -8.25
C THR A 221 -8.12 2.60 -9.47
N LYS A 222 -7.11 1.80 -9.83
CA LYS A 222 -7.20 0.87 -10.97
C LYS A 222 -8.41 -0.07 -10.86
N LEU A 223 -8.82 -0.41 -9.64
CA LEU A 223 -9.95 -1.28 -9.35
C LEU A 223 -11.32 -0.61 -9.56
N LEU A 224 -11.45 0.67 -9.20
CA LEU A 224 -12.75 1.37 -9.25
C LEU A 224 -12.89 2.30 -10.46
N LYS A 225 -11.84 2.49 -11.26
CA LYS A 225 -11.80 3.45 -12.36
C LYS A 225 -12.99 3.33 -13.31
N ASP A 226 -13.35 2.10 -13.64
CA ASP A 226 -14.44 1.77 -14.57
C ASP A 226 -15.66 1.16 -13.84
N ALA A 227 -15.68 1.22 -12.50
CA ALA A 227 -16.73 0.64 -11.69
C ALA A 227 -17.96 1.55 -11.63
N SER A 228 -19.14 0.94 -11.72
CA SER A 228 -20.41 1.60 -11.39
C SER A 228 -20.80 1.26 -9.96
N GLY A 229 -21.19 2.27 -9.18
CA GLY A 229 -21.55 2.12 -7.77
C GLY A 229 -22.99 2.52 -7.49
N THR A 230 -23.58 1.93 -6.45
CA THR A 230 -24.89 2.31 -5.93
C THR A 230 -24.76 2.58 -4.43
N ARG A 231 -25.60 3.47 -3.91
CA ARG A 231 -25.84 3.52 -2.45
C ARG A 231 -27.04 2.68 -2.05
N SER A 232 -27.88 2.27 -3.00
CA SER A 232 -29.07 1.46 -2.76
C SER A 232 -28.70 -0.01 -2.55
N GLN A 233 -29.62 -0.82 -2.01
CA GLN A 233 -29.42 -2.28 -1.93
C GLN A 233 -29.37 -2.94 -3.31
N LYS A 234 -29.70 -2.19 -4.36
CA LYS A 234 -29.78 -2.67 -5.72
C LYS A 234 -28.80 -1.92 -6.63
N ILE A 235 -28.11 -2.68 -7.47
CA ILE A 235 -27.38 -2.16 -8.62
C ILE A 235 -27.79 -2.94 -9.85
N THR A 236 -28.00 -2.21 -10.94
CA THR A 236 -28.25 -2.80 -12.25
C THR A 236 -27.05 -2.49 -13.13
N SER A 237 -26.45 -3.54 -13.68
CA SER A 237 -25.39 -3.45 -14.69
C SER A 237 -25.93 -4.16 -15.93
N ASP A 238 -26.15 -3.40 -17.00
CA ASP A 238 -26.87 -3.87 -18.20
C ASP A 238 -28.27 -4.42 -17.87
N LYS A 239 -28.55 -5.69 -18.21
CA LYS A 239 -29.82 -6.37 -17.88
C LYS A 239 -29.78 -7.08 -16.52
N ASN A 240 -28.60 -7.16 -15.91
CA ASN A 240 -28.37 -7.90 -14.68
C ASN A 240 -28.62 -7.02 -13.46
N THR A 241 -29.46 -7.50 -12.55
CA THR A 241 -29.78 -6.82 -11.29
C THR A 241 -29.22 -7.62 -10.12
N TYR A 242 -28.41 -6.96 -9.31
CA TYR A 242 -27.86 -7.50 -8.07
C TYR A 242 -28.56 -6.82 -6.90
N VAL A 243 -28.97 -7.60 -5.90
CA VAL A 243 -29.63 -7.09 -4.70
C VAL A 243 -28.95 -7.62 -3.45
N LEU A 244 -28.59 -6.73 -2.54
CA LEU A 244 -28.18 -7.08 -1.19
C LEU A 244 -29.41 -7.58 -0.41
N GLU A 245 -29.44 -8.88 -0.14
CA GLU A 245 -30.59 -9.54 0.48
C GLU A 245 -30.50 -9.44 2.01
N SER A 246 -29.37 -9.87 2.57
CA SER A 246 -29.14 -9.82 4.01
C SER A 246 -27.67 -9.62 4.36
N VAL A 247 -27.45 -9.03 5.53
CA VAL A 247 -26.18 -9.03 6.25
C VAL A 247 -26.47 -9.59 7.64
N ALA A 248 -25.90 -10.74 7.93
CA ALA A 248 -25.95 -11.38 9.24
C ALA A 248 -24.63 -11.14 9.97
N ARG A 249 -24.66 -10.51 11.14
CA ARG A 249 -23.48 -10.19 11.94
C ARG A 249 -23.57 -10.84 13.31
N ALA A 250 -22.51 -11.50 13.75
CA ALA A 250 -22.34 -11.86 15.15
C ALA A 250 -21.22 -11.02 15.75
N ASN A 251 -21.57 -10.25 16.77
CA ASN A 251 -20.64 -9.41 17.51
C ASN A 251 -19.86 -10.26 18.53
N ARG A 252 -18.76 -9.70 19.03
CA ARG A 252 -17.90 -10.33 20.06
C ARG A 252 -18.59 -10.61 21.39
N ASP A 253 -19.64 -9.88 21.69
CA ASP A 253 -20.49 -10.09 22.86
C ASP A 253 -21.53 -11.21 22.65
N SER A 254 -21.39 -11.98 21.57
CA SER A 254 -22.32 -13.04 21.15
C SER A 254 -23.73 -12.53 20.79
N THR A 255 -23.91 -11.21 20.66
CA THR A 255 -25.14 -10.66 20.08
C THR A 255 -25.13 -10.86 18.57
N PHE A 256 -26.32 -11.11 18.03
CA PHE A 256 -26.51 -11.42 16.63
C PHE A 256 -27.57 -10.51 16.04
N ALA A 257 -27.32 -10.01 14.83
CA ALA A 257 -28.26 -9.17 14.10
C ALA A 257 -28.30 -9.60 12.63
N ILE A 258 -29.50 -9.64 12.06
CA ILE A 258 -29.69 -9.73 10.61
C ILE A 258 -30.36 -8.46 10.14
N GLU A 259 -29.73 -7.81 9.17
CA GLU A 259 -30.18 -6.56 8.58
C GLU A 259 -30.10 -6.59 7.06
N ASN A 260 -30.58 -5.52 6.43
CA ASN A 260 -30.54 -5.34 4.98
C ASN A 260 -29.29 -4.56 4.50
N GLY A 261 -28.22 -4.53 5.29
CA GLY A 261 -26.98 -3.78 5.02
C GLY A 261 -27.08 -2.27 5.19
N ARG A 262 -28.15 -1.78 5.82
CA ARG A 262 -28.36 -0.36 6.15
C ARG A 262 -28.82 -0.17 7.60
N ASN A 263 -28.44 -1.08 8.50
CA ASN A 263 -28.90 -1.06 9.90
C ASN A 263 -30.43 -1.15 10.08
N VAL A 264 -31.15 -1.71 9.10
CA VAL A 264 -32.59 -2.00 9.25
C VAL A 264 -32.77 -3.50 9.49
N PRO A 265 -33.29 -3.92 10.66
CA PRO A 265 -33.50 -5.32 10.98
C PRO A 265 -34.46 -6.03 10.02
N LEU A 266 -34.19 -7.29 9.69
CA LEU A 266 -35.07 -8.14 8.90
C LEU A 266 -35.91 -9.04 9.82
N ALA A 267 -37.23 -8.82 9.84
CA ALA A 267 -38.15 -9.41 10.81
C ALA A 267 -38.36 -10.95 10.70
N ASN A 268 -38.05 -11.56 9.55
CA ASN A 268 -38.34 -12.97 9.26
C ASN A 268 -37.11 -13.81 8.90
N ALA A 269 -35.90 -13.32 9.19
CA ALA A 269 -34.69 -14.08 8.88
C ALA A 269 -34.52 -15.23 9.89
N ALA A 270 -34.26 -16.45 9.40
CA ALA A 270 -34.15 -17.64 10.24
C ALA A 270 -33.07 -17.46 11.32
N GLN A 271 -33.49 -17.39 12.59
CA GLN A 271 -32.65 -17.11 13.76
C GLN A 271 -31.82 -18.30 14.27
N ILE A 272 -31.58 -19.33 13.45
CA ILE A 272 -30.81 -20.50 13.88
C ILE A 272 -29.58 -20.60 13.00
N LEU A 273 -28.44 -20.16 13.54
CA LEU A 273 -27.12 -20.30 12.93
C LEU A 273 -26.17 -21.06 13.87
N PRO A 274 -25.17 -21.74 13.30
CA PRO A 274 -24.34 -22.73 13.98
C PRO A 274 -23.57 -22.15 15.17
N ASP A 275 -23.24 -23.03 16.11
CA ASP A 275 -22.43 -22.72 17.31
C ASP A 275 -21.06 -22.14 16.90
N LEU A 276 -20.90 -20.82 17.06
CA LEU A 276 -19.70 -20.09 16.67
C LEU A 276 -18.68 -20.13 17.81
N LYS A 277 -17.91 -21.21 17.88
CA LYS A 277 -16.90 -21.46 18.92
C LYS A 277 -15.76 -20.43 19.03
N ASN A 278 -15.76 -19.39 18.18
CA ASN A 278 -14.65 -18.47 17.96
C ASN A 278 -15.03 -16.97 18.16
N SER A 279 -16.25 -16.67 18.64
CA SER A 279 -16.75 -15.28 18.79
C SER A 279 -15.90 -14.41 19.73
N GLU A 280 -15.18 -15.01 20.68
CA GLU A 280 -14.26 -14.31 21.58
C GLU A 280 -13.11 -13.59 20.86
N TRP A 281 -12.65 -14.13 19.73
CA TRP A 281 -11.48 -13.61 19.01
C TRP A 281 -11.76 -13.24 17.56
N MET A 282 -12.95 -13.52 17.03
CA MET A 282 -13.31 -13.25 15.64
C MET A 282 -14.65 -12.52 15.53
N ASP A 283 -14.64 -11.33 14.91
CA ASP A 283 -15.86 -10.65 14.45
C ASP A 283 -16.15 -11.10 13.01
N HIS A 284 -17.40 -11.41 12.70
CA HIS A 284 -17.78 -11.85 11.37
C HIS A 284 -19.14 -11.32 10.91
N ALA A 285 -19.23 -11.16 9.60
CA ALA A 285 -20.46 -10.85 8.89
C ALA A 285 -20.61 -11.80 7.70
N VAL A 286 -21.80 -12.32 7.49
CA VAL A 286 -22.19 -13.04 6.28
C VAL A 286 -23.07 -12.11 5.45
N ILE A 287 -22.72 -11.97 4.18
CA ILE A 287 -23.42 -11.14 3.21
C ILE A 287 -24.06 -12.08 2.20
N ASP A 288 -25.37 -11.97 2.05
CA ASP A 288 -26.13 -12.67 1.01
C ASP A 288 -26.53 -11.66 -0.07
N LEU A 289 -26.14 -11.97 -1.31
CA LEU A 289 -26.52 -11.29 -2.52
C LEU A 289 -27.51 -12.16 -3.28
N LYS A 290 -28.65 -11.59 -3.62
CA LYS A 290 -29.48 -12.10 -4.70
C LYS A 290 -28.87 -11.68 -6.03
N VAL A 291 -28.42 -12.67 -6.79
CA VAL A 291 -27.78 -12.48 -8.09
C VAL A 291 -28.73 -12.82 -9.25
N PRO A 292 -28.43 -12.39 -10.50
CA PRO A 292 -29.21 -12.77 -11.68
C PRO A 292 -29.24 -14.29 -11.93
N ALA A 293 -29.94 -14.74 -12.99
CA ALA A 293 -29.91 -16.16 -13.34
C ALA A 293 -28.50 -16.59 -13.81
N ALA A 294 -28.05 -17.78 -13.39
CA ALA A 294 -26.68 -18.25 -13.59
C ALA A 294 -26.27 -18.44 -15.07
N ASP A 295 -27.24 -18.48 -15.98
CA ASP A 295 -27.07 -18.53 -17.43
C ASP A 295 -26.79 -17.16 -18.07
N GLN A 296 -26.85 -16.06 -17.30
CA GLN A 296 -26.71 -14.69 -17.80
C GLN A 296 -25.42 -13.99 -17.34
N PHE A 297 -24.73 -14.52 -16.33
CA PHE A 297 -23.51 -13.90 -15.79
C PHE A 297 -22.67 -14.87 -14.94
N ALA A 298 -21.44 -14.47 -14.63
CA ALA A 298 -20.63 -15.06 -13.57
C ALA A 298 -19.88 -13.99 -12.76
N ILE A 299 -19.63 -14.25 -11.48
CA ILE A 299 -18.73 -13.44 -10.66
C ILE A 299 -17.32 -13.96 -10.88
N GLU A 300 -16.47 -13.15 -11.52
CA GLU A 300 -15.05 -13.46 -11.69
C GLU A 300 -14.30 -13.29 -10.37
N ARG A 301 -14.57 -12.17 -9.71
CA ARG A 301 -13.83 -11.76 -8.53
C ARG A 301 -14.70 -10.91 -7.62
N THR A 302 -14.62 -11.21 -6.34
CA THR A 302 -15.18 -10.38 -5.28
C THR A 302 -14.05 -9.69 -4.53
N VAL A 303 -14.18 -8.39 -4.31
CA VAL A 303 -13.30 -7.62 -3.45
C VAL A 303 -14.15 -6.87 -2.44
N VAL A 304 -13.90 -7.10 -1.16
CA VAL A 304 -14.48 -6.29 -0.09
C VAL A 304 -13.48 -5.19 0.24
N LEU A 305 -13.93 -3.95 0.14
CA LEU A 305 -13.15 -2.78 0.50
C LEU A 305 -13.68 -2.22 1.81
N ASP A 306 -12.80 -1.65 2.62
CA ASP A 306 -13.26 -0.68 3.62
C ASP A 306 -13.90 0.52 2.88
N SER A 307 -15.16 0.85 3.20
CA SER A 307 -15.93 1.87 2.44
C SER A 307 -15.27 3.23 2.44
N ARG A 308 -14.43 3.49 3.43
CA ARG A 308 -13.84 4.78 3.70
C ARG A 308 -12.50 4.97 2.99
N THR A 309 -11.62 3.99 3.05
CA THR A 309 -10.27 4.02 2.45
C THR A 309 -10.25 3.43 1.04
N LYS A 310 -11.26 2.64 0.67
CA LYS A 310 -11.32 1.83 -0.56
C LYS A 310 -10.17 0.82 -0.67
N LEU A 311 -9.54 0.47 0.45
CA LEU A 311 -8.51 -0.56 0.50
C LEU A 311 -9.17 -1.93 0.65
N PRO A 312 -8.64 -2.98 -0.01
CA PRO A 312 -9.07 -4.35 0.24
C PRO A 312 -9.01 -4.66 1.73
N LEU A 313 -10.07 -5.27 2.26
CA LEU A 313 -10.20 -5.52 3.68
C LEU A 313 -8.98 -6.23 4.32
N PRO A 314 -8.33 -7.23 3.67
CA PRO A 314 -7.11 -7.83 4.20
C PRO A 314 -5.90 -6.88 4.26
N GLY A 315 -5.82 -5.90 3.35
CA GLY A 315 -4.80 -4.86 3.34
C GLY A 315 -5.13 -3.68 4.25
N PHE A 316 -6.42 -3.46 4.56
CA PHE A 316 -6.87 -2.46 5.51
C PHE A 316 -6.69 -2.91 6.96
N GLN A 317 -7.03 -4.16 7.26
CA GLN A 317 -7.03 -4.71 8.61
C GLN A 317 -6.32 -6.06 8.65
N SER A 318 -5.16 -6.10 9.31
CA SER A 318 -4.46 -7.35 9.59
C SER A 318 -5.37 -8.34 10.32
N GLY A 319 -5.41 -9.58 9.83
CA GLY A 319 -6.31 -10.63 10.33
C GLY A 319 -7.72 -10.58 9.76
N ALA A 320 -8.05 -9.59 8.91
CA ALA A 320 -9.31 -9.58 8.19
C ALA A 320 -9.23 -10.34 6.87
N GLY A 321 -10.35 -10.95 6.49
CA GLY A 321 -10.43 -11.78 5.31
C GLY A 321 -11.85 -11.89 4.78
N VAL A 322 -11.93 -12.42 3.56
CA VAL A 322 -13.19 -12.72 2.89
C VAL A 322 -13.11 -14.14 2.38
N ARG A 323 -14.11 -14.95 2.73
CA ARG A 323 -14.31 -16.27 2.16
C ARG A 323 -15.57 -16.24 1.31
N VAL A 324 -15.41 -16.58 0.03
CA VAL A 324 -16.52 -16.73 -0.91
C VAL A 324 -16.97 -18.19 -0.86
N PHE A 325 -18.24 -18.44 -0.56
CA PHE A 325 -18.77 -19.80 -0.51
C PHE A 325 -19.39 -20.20 -1.85
N ASP A 326 -20.11 -19.28 -2.46
CA ASP A 326 -20.71 -19.38 -3.79
C ASP A 326 -20.86 -17.96 -4.38
N ASN A 327 -21.56 -17.81 -5.51
CA ASN A 327 -21.74 -16.51 -6.16
C ASN A 327 -22.65 -15.55 -5.36
N GLU A 328 -23.33 -16.03 -4.33
CA GLU A 328 -24.38 -15.31 -3.61
C GLU A 328 -23.95 -15.01 -2.17
N ARG A 329 -23.08 -15.82 -1.57
CA ARG A 329 -22.74 -15.76 -0.15
C ARG A 329 -21.27 -15.51 0.13
N PHE A 330 -21.02 -14.45 0.89
CA PHE A 330 -19.69 -13.98 1.28
C PHE A 330 -19.57 -13.93 2.80
N HIS A 331 -18.54 -14.55 3.35
CA HIS A 331 -18.20 -14.42 4.77
C HIS A 331 -17.01 -13.51 4.94
N VAL A 332 -17.27 -12.37 5.55
CA VAL A 332 -16.29 -11.38 5.94
C VAL A 332 -15.94 -11.62 7.40
N TYR A 333 -14.66 -11.68 7.72
CA TYR A 333 -14.21 -11.92 9.09
C TYR A 333 -13.03 -11.05 9.45
N SER A 334 -12.84 -10.85 10.74
CA SER A 334 -11.66 -10.22 11.30
C SER A 334 -11.24 -10.88 12.60
N LEU A 335 -9.98 -11.29 12.64
CA LEU A 335 -9.33 -11.77 13.85
C LEU A 335 -8.88 -10.60 14.72
N TRP A 336 -9.08 -10.70 16.04
CA TRP A 336 -8.57 -9.78 17.06
C TRP A 336 -9.12 -8.34 17.03
N LYS A 337 -9.76 -7.92 15.94
CA LYS A 337 -10.42 -6.63 15.77
C LYS A 337 -11.85 -6.77 15.27
N THR A 338 -12.68 -5.80 15.62
CA THR A 338 -14.02 -5.60 15.06
C THR A 338 -13.93 -5.30 13.57
N LEU A 339 -14.86 -5.82 12.77
CA LEU A 339 -15.01 -5.46 11.37
C LEU A 339 -15.36 -3.96 11.22
N PRO A 340 -14.97 -3.31 10.11
CA PRO A 340 -15.33 -1.92 9.85
C PRO A 340 -16.83 -1.68 9.94
N GLU A 341 -17.23 -0.48 10.39
CA GLU A 341 -18.64 -0.07 10.45
C GLU A 341 -19.32 -0.04 9.08
N SER A 342 -18.54 0.11 8.00
CA SER A 342 -19.04 0.09 6.62
C SER A 342 -17.99 -0.49 5.67
N ILE A 343 -18.45 -1.29 4.71
CA ILE A 343 -17.62 -1.93 3.68
C ILE A 343 -18.29 -1.78 2.32
N ASP A 344 -17.50 -1.68 1.25
CA ASP A 344 -18.01 -1.78 -0.11
C ASP A 344 -17.78 -3.19 -0.63
N LEU A 345 -18.82 -3.77 -1.20
CA LEU A 345 -18.71 -4.99 -1.95
C LEU A 345 -18.51 -4.65 -3.43
N VAL A 346 -17.34 -4.98 -3.96
CA VAL A 346 -17.00 -4.78 -5.38
C VAL A 346 -17.04 -6.12 -6.08
N LEU A 347 -17.87 -6.20 -7.11
CA LEU A 347 -18.02 -7.39 -7.94
C LEU A 347 -17.42 -7.10 -9.32
N GLN A 348 -16.45 -7.91 -9.70
CA GLN A 348 -16.04 -8.03 -11.10
C GLN A 348 -16.88 -9.16 -11.70
N VAL A 349 -17.76 -8.78 -12.63
CA VAL A 349 -18.76 -9.68 -13.20
C VAL A 349 -18.53 -9.82 -14.70
N TYR A 350 -18.68 -11.04 -15.20
CA TYR A 350 -18.80 -11.31 -16.62
C TYR A 350 -20.26 -11.30 -17.02
N ASN A 351 -20.58 -10.55 -18.07
CA ASN A 351 -21.91 -10.53 -18.67
C ASN A 351 -21.88 -11.34 -19.97
N TYR A 352 -22.57 -12.48 -19.98
CA TYR A 352 -22.61 -13.38 -21.14
C TYR A 352 -23.35 -12.77 -22.34
N ASP A 353 -24.20 -11.75 -22.14
CA ASP A 353 -24.84 -11.02 -23.25
C ASP A 353 -23.86 -10.10 -24.01
N LYS A 354 -22.69 -9.79 -23.44
CA LYS A 354 -21.67 -8.91 -24.04
C LYS A 354 -20.44 -9.64 -24.58
N GLY A 355 -20.30 -10.94 -24.28
CA GLY A 355 -19.21 -11.79 -24.76
C GLY A 355 -19.61 -13.26 -24.76
N PHE A 356 -19.31 -13.97 -25.85
CA PHE A 356 -19.74 -15.36 -26.06
C PHE A 356 -19.04 -16.32 -25.08
N ARG A 357 -19.75 -16.72 -24.02
CA ARG A 357 -19.35 -17.84 -23.14
C ARG A 357 -20.59 -18.58 -22.66
N VAL A 358 -20.51 -19.92 -22.66
CA VAL A 358 -21.55 -20.79 -22.12
C VAL A 358 -20.88 -21.86 -21.25
N ILE A 359 -21.44 -22.13 -20.07
CA ILE A 359 -20.97 -23.19 -19.18
C ILE A 359 -21.57 -24.51 -19.65
N VAL A 360 -20.73 -25.45 -20.05
CA VAL A 360 -21.16 -26.84 -20.33
C VAL A 360 -20.79 -27.70 -19.12
N PRO A 361 -21.75 -28.44 -18.52
CA PRO A 361 -21.45 -29.34 -17.40
C PRO A 361 -20.33 -30.32 -17.76
N ALA A 362 -19.39 -30.54 -16.84
CA ALA A 362 -18.26 -31.46 -17.01
C ALA A 362 -18.70 -32.94 -16.95
N LYS A 363 -19.53 -33.36 -17.90
CA LYS A 363 -20.10 -34.70 -18.00
C LYS A 363 -20.14 -35.11 -19.47
N GLU A 364 -19.74 -36.34 -19.76
CA GLU A 364 -19.88 -36.92 -21.10
C GLU A 364 -21.35 -36.89 -21.56
N GLY A 365 -21.58 -36.41 -22.77
CA GLY A 365 -22.91 -36.17 -23.34
C GLY A 365 -23.61 -34.91 -22.83
N ALA A 366 -22.96 -34.05 -22.03
CA ALA A 366 -23.52 -32.76 -21.66
C ALA A 366 -23.71 -31.88 -22.91
N MET A 367 -24.89 -31.29 -23.03
CA MET A 367 -25.27 -30.42 -24.15
C MET A 367 -25.75 -29.08 -23.62
N VAL A 368 -25.41 -28.01 -24.34
CA VAL A 368 -25.96 -26.68 -24.11
C VAL A 368 -26.37 -26.09 -25.44
N GLN A 369 -27.54 -25.45 -25.49
CA GLN A 369 -28.00 -24.71 -26.66
C GLN A 369 -27.90 -23.21 -26.41
N HIS A 370 -27.31 -22.48 -27.35
CA HIS A 370 -27.21 -21.02 -27.29
C HIS A 370 -27.30 -20.43 -28.70
N ASN A 371 -28.26 -19.53 -28.93
CA ASN A 371 -28.51 -18.87 -30.23
C ASN A 371 -28.59 -19.81 -31.45
N GLY A 372 -29.22 -20.97 -31.28
CA GLY A 372 -29.37 -21.98 -32.35
C GLY A 372 -28.14 -22.88 -32.55
N THR A 373 -27.05 -22.63 -31.84
CA THR A 373 -25.85 -23.48 -31.81
C THR A 373 -25.95 -24.47 -30.64
N THR A 374 -25.57 -25.72 -30.88
CA THR A 374 -25.49 -26.77 -29.84
C THR A 374 -24.03 -27.09 -29.55
N LEU A 375 -23.59 -26.85 -28.32
CA LEU A 375 -22.28 -27.28 -27.84
C LEU A 375 -22.45 -28.59 -27.08
N THR A 376 -21.59 -29.57 -27.35
CA THR A 376 -21.65 -30.91 -26.73
C THR A 376 -20.28 -31.31 -26.22
N ILE A 377 -20.21 -32.00 -25.06
CA ILE A 377 -19.00 -32.71 -24.63
C ILE A 377 -19.16 -34.18 -25.05
N PRO A 378 -18.62 -34.59 -26.21
CA PRO A 378 -18.79 -35.96 -26.70
C PRO A 378 -18.04 -36.96 -25.82
N HIS A 379 -16.88 -36.57 -25.27
CA HIS A 379 -16.02 -37.40 -24.43
C HIS A 379 -15.33 -36.55 -23.35
N LEU A 380 -15.00 -37.16 -22.20
CA LEU A 380 -14.30 -36.51 -21.09
C LEU A 380 -13.15 -37.41 -20.61
N ILE A 381 -11.90 -36.98 -20.80
CA ILE A 381 -10.70 -37.77 -20.51
C ILE A 381 -9.96 -37.16 -19.32
N ALA A 382 -9.62 -37.98 -18.32
CA ALA A 382 -8.83 -37.54 -17.17
C ALA A 382 -7.35 -37.30 -17.55
N GLY A 383 -6.82 -36.10 -17.29
CA GLY A 383 -5.42 -35.71 -17.56
C GLY A 383 -5.03 -34.42 -16.85
N GLN A 384 -3.73 -34.08 -16.80
CA GLN A 384 -3.25 -32.78 -16.32
C GLN A 384 -3.40 -31.73 -17.43
N HIS A 385 -4.59 -31.18 -17.56
CA HIS A 385 -4.90 -30.19 -18.59
C HIS A 385 -4.68 -28.76 -18.07
N GLN A 386 -3.92 -27.94 -18.80
CA GLN A 386 -3.87 -26.50 -18.53
C GLN A 386 -5.25 -25.90 -18.81
N GLY A 387 -5.92 -25.32 -17.80
CA GLY A 387 -7.25 -24.70 -17.94
C GLY A 387 -8.43 -25.54 -17.43
N TRP A 388 -8.18 -26.70 -16.82
CA TRP A 388 -9.22 -27.54 -16.20
C TRP A 388 -9.24 -27.40 -14.67
N SER A 389 -10.44 -27.27 -14.09
CA SER A 389 -10.66 -27.26 -12.64
C SER A 389 -11.85 -28.14 -12.28
N SER A 390 -11.71 -28.95 -11.23
CA SER A 390 -12.82 -29.75 -10.67
C SER A 390 -13.93 -28.91 -10.03
N VAL A 391 -13.66 -27.63 -9.77
CA VAL A 391 -14.61 -26.68 -9.15
C VAL A 391 -15.31 -25.82 -10.21
N SER A 392 -14.62 -25.46 -11.29
CA SER A 392 -15.12 -24.48 -12.29
C SER A 392 -15.23 -25.00 -13.72
N GLY A 393 -14.89 -26.26 -13.98
CA GLY A 393 -14.94 -26.85 -15.33
C GLY A 393 -13.78 -26.42 -16.24
N TYR A 394 -13.98 -26.55 -17.55
CA TYR A 394 -13.01 -26.15 -18.58
C TYR A 394 -13.06 -24.65 -18.85
N VAL A 395 -11.90 -24.01 -18.96
CA VAL A 395 -11.75 -22.62 -19.38
C VAL A 395 -10.89 -22.56 -20.64
N GLY A 396 -11.52 -22.38 -21.81
CA GLY A 396 -10.83 -22.17 -23.08
C GLY A 396 -11.70 -21.39 -24.07
N GLU A 397 -11.07 -20.81 -25.08
CA GLU A 397 -11.74 -20.04 -26.13
C GLU A 397 -12.08 -20.94 -27.32
N PRO A 398 -13.35 -21.13 -27.69
CA PRO A 398 -13.71 -21.73 -28.97
C PRO A 398 -13.39 -20.72 -30.08
N HIS A 399 -12.49 -21.08 -31.00
CA HIS A 399 -12.06 -20.19 -32.08
C HIS A 399 -13.00 -20.22 -33.31
N ASP A 400 -13.85 -21.25 -33.45
CA ASP A 400 -14.81 -21.46 -34.57
C ASP A 400 -15.88 -22.51 -34.16
N VAL A 401 -17.08 -22.45 -34.76
CA VAL A 401 -18.12 -23.50 -34.75
C VAL A 401 -17.62 -24.89 -35.19
N ASN A 402 -16.51 -24.96 -35.93
CA ASN A 402 -15.87 -26.19 -36.38
C ASN A 402 -14.62 -26.59 -35.58
N THR A 403 -14.21 -25.82 -34.55
CA THR A 403 -13.04 -26.20 -33.74
C THR A 403 -13.40 -27.19 -32.66
N THR A 404 -12.81 -28.38 -32.73
CA THR A 404 -12.62 -29.28 -31.60
C THR A 404 -11.38 -28.83 -30.82
N CYS A 405 -11.53 -28.53 -29.53
CA CYS A 405 -10.39 -28.42 -28.62
C CYS A 405 -9.99 -29.82 -28.15
N GLU A 406 -9.17 -30.49 -28.94
CA GLU A 406 -8.40 -31.66 -28.48
C GLU A 406 -7.07 -31.16 -27.91
N PHE A 407 -6.78 -31.48 -26.65
CA PHE A 407 -5.46 -31.28 -26.06
C PHE A 407 -4.81 -32.66 -25.91
N GLU A 408 -3.61 -32.84 -26.47
CA GLU A 408 -2.72 -33.98 -26.17
C GLU A 408 -2.18 -33.92 -24.75
#